data_AF-A0A965QCA9-F1
#
_entry.id   AF-A0A965QCA9-F1
#
_cell.length_a   1.000
_cell.length_b   1.000
_cell.length_c   1.000
_cell.angle_alpha   90.00
_cell.angle_beta   90.00
_cell.angle_gamma   90.00
#
_symmetry.space_group_name_H-M   'P 1'
#
loop_
_entity.id
_entity.type
_entity.pdbx_description
1 polymer ?
#
loop_
_entity_poly.entity_id
_entity_poly.type
_entity_poly.pdbx_seq_one_letter_code
_entity_poly.pdbx_strand_id
1 'polypeptide(L)' 'MKSLADVVGASGLSGYAIVALVLFVFAFLLILIPLVAPSRDAEFEADGRLPLDDLTPITGRTPSAQPTARPQPHA' A
#
# COMPACT_ATOMS: atom_id res chain seq x y z
N MET A 1 -2.62 22.47 49.71
CA MET A 1 -3.58 22.12 48.63
C MET A 1 -3.25 20.69 48.22
N LYS A 2 -4.15 19.72 48.42
CA LYS A 2 -3.87 18.32 48.02
C LYS A 2 -3.77 18.26 46.49
N SER A 3 -2.70 17.66 45.98
CA SER A 3 -2.47 17.55 44.54
C SER A 3 -3.53 16.68 43.90
N LEU A 4 -4.06 17.09 42.75
CA LEU A 4 -4.98 16.26 41.95
C LEU A 4 -4.36 14.90 41.61
N ALA A 5 -3.04 14.85 41.44
CA ALA A 5 -2.31 13.60 41.21
C ALA A 5 -2.44 12.62 42.40
N ASP A 6 -2.52 13.15 43.63
CA ASP A 6 -2.64 12.34 44.86
C ASP A 6 -4.08 11.79 45.01
N VAL A 7 -5.08 12.60 44.65
CA VAL A 7 -6.50 12.20 44.65
C VAL A 7 -6.81 11.14 43.59
N VAL A 8 -6.24 11.30 42.39
CA VAL A 8 -6.37 10.35 41.29
C VAL A 8 -5.58 9.06 41.56
N GLY A 9 -4.43 9.16 42.23
CA GLY A 9 -3.63 8.01 42.63
C GLY A 9 -4.30 7.13 43.70
N ALA A 10 -4.97 7.74 44.68
CA ALA A 10 -5.60 7.04 45.81
C ALA A 10 -6.97 6.42 45.49
N SER A 11 -7.63 6.78 44.39
CA SER A 11 -9.02 6.40 44.10
C SER A 11 -9.21 4.99 43.49
N GLY A 12 -8.22 4.10 43.60
CA GLY A 12 -8.24 2.79 42.93
C GLY A 12 -8.10 2.88 41.39
N LEU A 13 -8.00 4.09 40.83
CA LEU A 13 -7.84 4.33 39.40
C LEU A 13 -6.48 3.84 38.90
N SER A 14 -5.46 3.84 39.78
CA SER A 14 -4.10 3.37 39.45
C SER A 14 -4.11 1.98 38.79
N GLY A 15 -4.93 1.04 39.27
CA GLY A 15 -5.04 -0.28 38.66
C GLY A 15 -5.56 -0.25 37.22
N TYR A 16 -6.67 0.46 36.99
CA TYR A 16 -7.24 0.61 35.65
C TYR A 16 -6.33 1.43 34.71
N ALA A 17 -5.64 2.43 35.25
CA ALA A 17 -4.68 3.23 34.50
C ALA A 17 -3.50 2.40 34.01
N ILE A 18 -2.99 1.48 34.85
CA ILE A 18 -1.93 0.55 34.44
C ILE A 18 -2.43 -0.37 33.32
N VAL A 19 -3.62 -0.95 33.45
CA VAL A 19 -4.20 -1.81 32.41
C VAL A 19 -4.39 -1.06 31.10
N ALA A 20 -4.96 0.15 31.16
CA ALA A 20 -5.15 1.01 29.99
C ALA A 20 -3.82 1.38 29.32
N LEU A 21 -2.78 1.71 30.10
CA LEU A 21 -1.46 2.02 29.59
C LEU A 21 -0.84 0.83 28.86
N VAL A 22 -0.93 -0.38 29.43
CA VAL A 22 -0.41 -1.59 28.81
C VAL A 22 -1.13 -1.89 27.49
N LEU A 23 -2.47 -1.81 27.47
CA LEU A 23 -3.25 -2.01 26.24
C LEU A 23 -2.93 -0.97 25.18
N PHE A 24 -2.79 0.29 25.58
CA PHE A 24 -2.45 1.40 24.69
C PHE A 24 -1.06 1.18 24.07
N VAL A 25 -0.04 0.89 24.88
CA VAL A 25 1.32 0.65 24.40
C VAL A 25 1.36 -0.58 23.49
N PHE A 26 0.65 -1.65 23.84
CA PHE A 26 0.56 -2.85 23.01
C PHE A 26 -0.06 -2.56 21.64
N ALA A 27 -1.22 -1.90 21.61
CA ALA A 27 -1.87 -1.50 20.36
C ALA A 27 -1.01 -0.52 19.54
N PHE A 28 -0.36 0.42 20.21
CA PHE A 28 0.56 1.36 19.58
C PHE A 28 1.73 0.64 18.91
N LEU A 29 2.36 -0.33 19.59
CA LEU A 29 3.44 -1.12 18.99
C LEU A 29 2.96 -1.98 17.82
N LEU A 30 1.76 -2.57 17.89
CA LEU A 30 1.19 -3.33 16.78
C LEU A 30 1.05 -2.49 15.50
N ILE A 31 0.82 -1.19 15.63
CA ILE A 31 0.70 -0.26 14.49
C ILE A 31 2.05 0.37 14.13
N LEU A 32 2.84 0.75 15.14
CA LEU A 32 4.13 1.42 14.95
C LEU A 32 5.14 0.50 14.27
N ILE A 33 5.24 -0.76 14.72
CA ILE A 33 6.21 -1.73 14.19
C ILE A 33 6.08 -1.89 12.68
N PRO A 34 4.91 -2.20 12.09
CA PRO A 34 4.79 -2.31 10.63
C PRO A 34 4.94 -0.97 9.91
N LEU A 35 4.69 0.17 10.58
CA LEU A 35 4.87 1.49 9.99
C LEU A 35 6.36 1.89 9.84
N VAL A 36 7.19 1.52 10.82
CA VAL A 36 8.62 1.84 10.80
C VAL A 36 9.50 0.68 10.33
N ALA A 37 8.96 -0.54 10.29
CA ALA A 37 9.64 -1.65 9.68
C ALA A 37 9.90 -1.29 8.22
N PRO A 38 11.16 -1.38 7.74
CA PRO A 38 11.44 -1.22 6.33
C PRO A 38 10.52 -2.18 5.60
N SER A 39 9.72 -1.60 4.70
CA SER A 39 8.73 -2.30 3.91
C SER A 39 9.41 -3.51 3.28
N ARG A 40 8.64 -4.55 2.97
CA ARG A 40 9.10 -5.79 2.33
C ARG A 40 9.52 -5.52 0.88
N ASP A 41 10.27 -4.45 0.64
CA ASP A 41 10.76 -3.96 -0.63
C ASP A 41 11.58 -5.05 -1.34
N ALA A 42 12.27 -5.91 -0.58
CA ALA A 42 12.95 -7.07 -1.16
C ALA A 42 11.98 -8.11 -1.76
N GLU A 43 10.76 -8.24 -1.21
CA GLU A 43 9.73 -9.18 -1.68
C GLU A 43 8.91 -8.55 -2.82
N PHE A 44 8.59 -7.25 -2.71
CA PHE A 44 7.94 -6.51 -3.79
C PHE A 44 8.86 -6.28 -5.00
N GLU A 45 10.17 -6.13 -4.81
CA GLU A 45 11.14 -6.05 -5.91
C GLU A 45 11.36 -7.41 -6.59
N ALA A 46 11.19 -8.52 -5.85
CA ALA A 46 11.18 -9.85 -6.44
C ALA A 46 9.94 -10.07 -7.33
N ASP A 47 8.76 -9.64 -6.87
CA ASP A 47 7.51 -9.71 -7.64
C ASP A 47 7.50 -8.74 -8.83
N GLY A 48 8.17 -7.58 -8.71
CA GLY A 48 8.33 -6.61 -9.80
C GLY A 48 9.30 -7.05 -10.91
N ARG A 49 10.09 -8.10 -10.68
CA ARG A 49 10.99 -8.70 -11.67
C ARG A 49 10.41 -9.91 -12.39
N LEU A 50 9.16 -10.27 -12.13
CA LEU A 50 8.47 -11.27 -12.95
C LEU A 50 8.48 -10.80 -14.40
N PRO A 51 9.06 -11.59 -15.33
CA PRO A 51 8.97 -11.25 -16.74
C PRO A 51 7.49 -11.11 -17.08
N LEU A 52 7.12 -9.95 -17.64
CA LEU A 52 5.83 -9.78 -18.27
C LEU A 52 5.77 -10.85 -19.35
N ASP A 53 5.04 -11.95 -19.10
CA ASP A 53 4.66 -12.94 -20.11
C ASP A 53 3.70 -12.32 -21.16
N ASP A 54 3.88 -11.04 -21.48
CA ASP A 54 3.30 -10.41 -22.64
C ASP A 54 4.18 -10.75 -23.86
N LEU A 55 4.23 -12.05 -24.15
CA LEU A 55 4.59 -12.57 -25.47
C LEU A 55 3.41 -12.39 -26.45
N THR A 56 2.46 -11.49 -26.19
CA THR A 56 1.59 -11.05 -27.28
C THR A 56 2.39 -10.09 -28.16
N PRO A 57 2.62 -10.42 -29.43
CA PRO A 57 3.15 -9.44 -30.35
C PRO A 57 2.14 -8.29 -30.36
N ILE A 58 2.56 -7.08 -30.01
CA ILE A 58 1.81 -5.87 -30.37
C ILE A 58 1.74 -5.88 -31.89
N THR A 59 0.65 -6.45 -32.40
CA THR A 59 0.30 -6.41 -33.81
C THR A 59 0.00 -4.94 -34.06
N GLY A 60 1.02 -4.25 -34.58
CA GLY A 60 0.97 -2.83 -34.89
C GLY A 60 -0.34 -2.55 -35.60
N ARG A 61 -1.15 -1.70 -34.98
CA ARG A 61 -2.36 -1.08 -35.52
C ARG A 61 -2.13 -0.78 -37.00
N THR A 62 -2.72 -1.57 -37.89
CA THR A 62 -2.70 -1.32 -39.33
C THR A 62 -3.24 0.08 -39.57
N PRO A 63 -2.42 1.05 -40.02
CA PRO A 63 -2.94 2.34 -40.41
C PRO A 63 -3.69 2.11 -41.72
N SER A 64 -5.01 2.14 -41.64
CA SER A 64 -5.92 2.25 -42.76
C SER A 64 -5.58 3.50 -43.57
N ALA A 65 -4.69 3.37 -44.54
CA ALA A 65 -4.43 4.37 -45.58
C ALA A 65 -5.14 3.96 -46.87
N GLN A 66 -6.46 4.18 -46.88
CA GLN A 66 -7.15 4.56 -48.11
C GLN A 66 -6.68 5.98 -48.43
N PRO A 67 -6.17 6.34 -49.63
CA PRO A 67 -7.01 6.42 -50.84
C PRO A 67 -6.31 6.34 -52.24
N THR A 68 -7.13 6.15 -53.28
CA THR A 68 -7.03 6.73 -54.66
C THR A 68 -6.12 6.15 -55.78
N ALA A 69 -6.74 6.07 -56.98
CA ALA A 69 -6.23 5.94 -58.37
C ALA A 69 -6.19 4.49 -58.93
N ARG A 70 -6.71 4.13 -60.11
CA ARG A 70 -7.41 4.76 -61.27
C ARG A 70 -8.02 3.58 -62.08
N PRO A 71 -8.98 3.80 -63.01
CA PRO A 71 -9.58 2.71 -63.79
C PRO A 71 -8.62 2.23 -64.88
N GLN A 72 -8.53 0.91 -65.09
CA GLN A 72 -7.99 0.34 -66.33
C GLN A 72 -9.15 -0.22 -67.18
N PRO A 73 -9.50 0.43 -68.30
CA PRO A 73 -10.28 -0.16 -69.37
C PRO A 73 -9.36 -0.79 -70.44
N HIS A 74 -10.01 -1.56 -71.33
CA HIS A 74 -9.51 -2.11 -72.60
C HIS A 74 -8.80 -3.47 -72.49
N ALA A 75 -9.03 -4.45 -73.35
CA ALA A 75 -10.08 -4.78 -74.32
C ALA A 75 -9.81 -6.24 -74.71
#